data_AF-A0A3E2CDN2-F1
#
_entry.id   AF-A0A3E2CDN2-F1
#
_cell.length_a   1.000
_cell.length_b   1.000
_cell.length_c   1.000
_cell.angle_alpha   90.00
_cell.angle_beta   90.00
_cell.angle_gamma   90.00
#
_symmetry.space_group_name_H-M   'P 1'
#
loop_
_entity.id
_entity.type
_entity.pdbx_description
1 polymer ?
#
loop_
_entity_poly.entity_id
_entity_poly.type
_entity_poly.pdbx_seq_one_letter_code
_entity_poly.pdbx_strand_id
1 'polypeptide(L)'
;NEAVRSVIQQFIDQANSTVSRAESVRKFVILQDEFTQDAGTLTPSMKIVRPKILARYADIIETQLYAPKPNTRPLPATVKILDKTTETVKQAQETVKQAQEAVTPRVRQAIDQAANHLKRFGEESSSDSSSTSHSDHNEHVE
;
A
#
# COMPACT_ATOMS: atom_id res chain seq x y z
N ASN A 1 32.88 3.93 -13.34
CA ASN A 1 33.65 4.63 -14.39
C ASN A 1 32.94 4.43 -15.72
N GLU A 2 32.38 5.49 -16.30
CA GLU A 2 31.59 5.41 -17.54
C GLU A 2 32.45 5.16 -18.78
N ALA A 3 33.64 5.78 -18.86
CA ALA A 3 34.57 5.60 -19.97
C ALA A 3 35.05 4.15 -20.11
N VAL A 4 35.38 3.49 -18.99
CA VAL A 4 35.76 2.06 -19.01
C VAL A 4 34.59 1.21 -19.52
N ARG A 5 33.37 1.52 -19.08
CA ARG A 5 32.17 0.77 -19.47
C ARG A 5 31.85 0.93 -20.95
N SER A 6 32.06 2.13 -21.52
CA SER A 6 31.81 2.39 -22.93
C SER A 6 32.78 1.64 -23.84
N VAL A 7 34.06 1.57 -23.45
CA VAL A 7 35.07 0.78 -24.18
C VAL A 7 34.67 -0.70 -24.18
N ILE A 8 34.33 -1.27 -23.02
CA ILE A 8 33.88 -2.66 -22.92
C ILE A 8 32.61 -2.91 -23.75
N GLN A 9 31.67 -1.95 -23.76
CA GLN A 9 30.45 -2.04 -24.55
C GLN A 9 30.77 -2.16 -26.06
N GLN A 10 31.74 -1.41 -26.58
CA GLN A 10 32.14 -1.51 -27.99
C GLN A 10 32.59 -2.93 -28.37
N PHE A 11 33.41 -3.56 -27.50
CA PHE A 11 33.85 -4.95 -27.73
C PHE A 11 32.69 -5.95 -27.63
N ILE A 12 31.76 -5.73 -26.71
CA ILE A 12 30.56 -6.57 -26.59
C ILE A 12 29.68 -6.44 -27.83
N ASP A 13 29.50 -5.22 -28.35
CA ASP A 13 28.70 -4.98 -29.55
C ASP A 13 29.34 -5.64 -30.77
N GLN A 14 30.67 -5.57 -30.89
CA GLN A 14 31.43 -6.25 -31.94
C GLN A 14 31.34 -7.78 -31.84
N ALA A 15 31.36 -8.35 -30.63
CA ALA A 15 31.17 -9.80 -30.44
C ALA A 15 29.72 -10.23 -30.72
N ASN A 16 28.75 -9.40 -30.32
CA ASN A 16 27.33 -9.67 -30.55
C ASN A 16 26.96 -9.65 -32.05
N SER A 17 27.73 -8.95 -32.90
CA SER A 17 27.47 -8.94 -34.34
C SER A 17 27.80 -10.26 -35.04
N THR A 18 28.55 -11.16 -34.39
CA THR A 18 28.98 -12.44 -34.98
C THR A 18 28.15 -13.64 -34.50
N VAL A 19 27.17 -13.42 -33.62
CA VAL A 19 26.39 -14.50 -33.00
C VAL A 19 24.88 -14.27 -33.17
N SER A 20 24.09 -15.32 -32.97
CA SER A 20 22.64 -15.21 -33.05
C SER A 20 22.06 -14.35 -31.92
N ARG A 21 20.79 -13.94 -32.06
CA ARG A 21 20.08 -13.15 -31.03
C ARG A 21 19.95 -13.87 -29.69
N ALA A 22 19.94 -15.21 -29.70
CA ALA A 22 19.84 -16.05 -28.51
C ALA A 22 21.16 -16.11 -27.74
N GLU A 23 22.29 -16.03 -28.45
CA GLU A 23 23.65 -16.10 -27.89
C GLU A 23 24.21 -14.73 -27.51
N SER A 24 23.57 -13.64 -27.95
CA SER A 24 24.04 -12.27 -27.69
C SER A 24 24.05 -11.93 -26.19
N VAL A 25 25.10 -11.27 -25.73
CA VAL A 25 25.21 -10.71 -24.38
C VAL A 25 24.30 -9.49 -24.25
N ARG A 26 23.30 -9.57 -23.35
CA ARG A 26 22.30 -8.51 -23.15
C ARG A 26 22.60 -7.55 -22.01
N LYS A 27 23.30 -8.02 -20.98
CA LYS A 27 23.70 -7.26 -19.81
C LYS A 27 25.03 -7.83 -19.30
N PHE A 28 25.88 -6.95 -18.78
CA PHE A 28 27.14 -7.33 -18.13
C PHE A 28 27.40 -6.42 -16.92
N VAL A 29 28.17 -6.95 -15.98
CA VAL A 29 28.63 -6.26 -14.78
C VAL A 29 30.15 -6.41 -14.71
N ILE A 30 30.82 -5.34 -14.30
CA ILE A 30 32.27 -5.34 -14.07
C ILE A 30 32.46 -5.60 -12.58
N LEU A 31 33.15 -6.69 -12.25
CA LEU A 31 33.47 -7.04 -10.87
C LEU A 31 34.70 -6.25 -10.41
N GLN A 32 34.78 -6.00 -9.10
CA GLN A 32 35.97 -5.39 -8.49
C GLN A 32 37.10 -6.41 -8.30
N ASP A 33 36.73 -7.66 -8.04
CA ASP A 33 37.66 -8.75 -7.76
C ASP A 33 37.82 -9.66 -8.98
N GLU A 34 39.04 -10.20 -9.15
CA GLU A 34 39.34 -11.21 -10.14
C GLU A 34 38.99 -12.63 -9.65
N PHE A 35 38.86 -13.56 -10.59
CA PHE A 35 38.76 -14.98 -10.24
C PHE A 35 40.16 -15.52 -9.94
N THR A 36 40.30 -16.18 -8.79
CA THR A 36 41.56 -16.76 -8.33
C THR A 36 41.39 -18.24 -7.95
N GLN A 37 42.51 -18.96 -7.88
CA GLN A 37 42.56 -20.35 -7.42
C GLN A 37 42.35 -20.43 -5.90
N ASP A 38 42.99 -19.54 -5.13
CA ASP A 38 42.88 -19.48 -3.67
C ASP A 38 41.42 -19.32 -3.21
N ALA A 39 40.65 -18.53 -3.95
CA ALA A 39 39.25 -18.29 -3.65
C ALA A 39 38.32 -19.40 -4.19
N GLY A 40 38.88 -20.42 -4.86
CA GLY A 40 38.19 -21.58 -5.43
C GLY A 40 37.39 -21.29 -6.69
N THR A 41 37.55 -20.11 -7.29
CA THR A 41 36.81 -19.68 -8.49
C THR A 41 37.46 -20.18 -9.79
N LEU A 42 38.74 -20.55 -9.73
CA LEU A 42 39.48 -21.19 -10.81
C LEU A 42 40.05 -22.55 -10.38
N THR A 43 40.15 -23.49 -11.32
CA THR A 43 40.92 -24.72 -11.14
C THR A 43 42.43 -24.44 -11.24
N PRO A 44 43.31 -25.37 -10.84
CA PRO A 44 44.75 -25.24 -11.07
C PRO A 44 45.14 -25.02 -12.54
N SER A 45 44.31 -25.51 -13.46
CA SER A 45 44.46 -25.29 -14.91
C SER A 45 43.73 -24.03 -15.41
N MET A 46 43.44 -23.05 -14.55
CA MET A 46 42.78 -21.77 -14.87
C MET A 46 41.38 -21.90 -15.49
N LYS A 47 40.67 -23.01 -15.27
CA LYS A 47 39.27 -23.14 -15.71
C LYS A 47 38.32 -22.57 -14.66
N ILE A 48 37.24 -21.94 -15.11
CA ILE A 48 36.19 -21.43 -14.23
C ILE A 48 35.48 -22.56 -13.47
N VAL A 49 35.32 -22.39 -12.15
CA VAL A 49 34.50 -23.24 -11.29
C VAL A 49 33.11 -22.63 -11.14
N ARG A 50 32.20 -22.97 -12.06
CA ARG A 50 30.86 -22.35 -12.14
C ARG A 50 30.06 -22.34 -10.83
N PRO A 51 29.90 -23.47 -10.10
CA PRO A 51 29.07 -23.48 -8.89
C PRO A 51 29.57 -22.50 -7.82
N LYS A 52 30.90 -22.36 -7.68
CA LYS A 52 31.50 -21.45 -6.70
C LYS A 52 31.26 -19.98 -7.08
N ILE A 53 31.40 -19.65 -8.36
CA ILE A 53 31.15 -18.29 -8.87
C ILE A 53 29.68 -17.93 -8.71
N LEU A 54 28.76 -18.83 -9.10
CA LEU A 54 27.32 -18.60 -8.95
C LEU A 54 26.93 -18.35 -7.50
N ALA A 55 27.47 -19.13 -6.55
CA ALA A 55 27.21 -18.93 -5.13
C ALA A 55 27.81 -17.61 -4.61
N ARG A 56 29.04 -17.26 -4.99
CA ARG A 56 29.70 -16.03 -4.51
C ARG A 56 29.01 -14.76 -5.01
N TYR A 57 28.52 -14.76 -6.25
CA TYR A 57 27.96 -13.58 -6.89
C TYR A 57 26.44 -13.67 -7.11
N ALA A 58 25.75 -14.53 -6.36
CA ALA A 58 24.31 -14.73 -6.44
C ALA A 58 23.56 -13.40 -6.37
N ASP A 59 23.86 -12.59 -5.36
CA ASP A 59 23.23 -11.28 -5.18
C ASP A 59 23.41 -10.35 -6.38
N ILE A 60 24.62 -10.29 -6.95
CA ILE A 60 24.90 -9.45 -8.13
C ILE A 60 24.13 -9.99 -9.35
N ILE A 61 24.12 -11.29 -9.54
CA ILE A 61 23.41 -11.96 -10.64
C ILE A 61 21.92 -11.65 -10.55
N GLU A 62 21.32 -11.79 -9.37
CA GLU A 62 19.90 -11.54 -9.14
C GLU A 62 19.56 -10.05 -9.25
N THR A 63 20.30 -9.17 -8.58
CA THR A 63 19.94 -7.75 -8.44
C THR A 63 20.37 -6.87 -9.62
N GLN A 64 21.45 -7.21 -10.33
CA GLN A 64 22.00 -6.36 -11.39
C GLN A 64 21.76 -6.95 -12.79
N LEU A 65 21.88 -8.26 -12.94
CA LEU A 65 21.71 -8.92 -14.25
C LEU A 65 20.25 -9.29 -14.50
N TYR A 66 19.63 -10.05 -13.60
CA TYR A 66 18.27 -10.57 -13.83
C TYR A 66 17.16 -9.71 -13.27
N ALA A 67 17.45 -8.74 -12.39
CA ALA A 67 16.44 -7.84 -11.88
C ALA A 67 15.67 -7.16 -13.03
N PRO A 68 14.33 -7.07 -12.91
CA PRO A 68 13.53 -6.32 -13.86
C PRO A 68 14.08 -4.90 -13.93
N LYS A 69 14.36 -4.41 -15.14
CA LYS A 69 14.75 -3.01 -15.31
C LYS A 69 13.59 -2.17 -14.77
N PRO A 70 13.78 -1.31 -13.76
CA PRO A 70 12.71 -0.45 -13.29
C PRO A 70 12.24 0.35 -14.49
N ASN A 71 10.93 0.32 -14.75
CA ASN A 71 10.36 0.98 -15.91
C ASN A 71 10.47 2.49 -15.63
N THR A 72 11.53 3.13 -16.13
CA THR A 72 11.78 4.57 -15.95
C THR A 72 10.91 5.43 -16.87
N ARG A 73 9.96 4.81 -17.58
CA ARG A 73 9.00 5.54 -18.40
C ARG A 73 8.08 6.30 -17.45
N PRO A 74 7.99 7.64 -17.56
CA PRO A 74 7.16 8.42 -16.64
C PRO A 74 5.72 7.95 -16.75
N LEU A 75 5.08 7.70 -15.61
CA LEU A 75 3.68 7.32 -15.55
C LEU A 75 2.84 8.36 -16.32
N PRO A 76 1.88 7.92 -17.16
CA PRO A 76 1.01 8.84 -17.86
C PRO A 76 0.25 9.71 -16.84
N ALA A 77 0.04 10.98 -17.17
CA ALA A 77 -0.53 11.97 -16.25
C ALA A 77 -1.84 11.51 -15.61
N THR A 78 -2.66 10.73 -16.32
CA THR A 78 -3.90 10.12 -15.86
C THR A 78 -3.72 9.22 -14.63
N VAL A 79 -2.65 8.43 -14.57
CA VAL A 79 -2.38 7.55 -13.41
C VAL A 79 -2.08 8.37 -12.17
N LYS A 80 -1.33 9.46 -12.31
CA LYS A 80 -1.03 10.37 -11.19
C LYS A 80 -2.28 11.07 -10.64
N ILE A 81 -3.27 11.35 -11.50
CA ILE A 81 -4.55 11.94 -11.07
C ILE A 81 -5.35 10.93 -10.26
N LEU A 82 -5.42 9.67 -10.71
CA LEU A 82 -6.10 8.60 -10.00
C LEU A 82 -5.49 8.34 -8.61
N ASP A 83 -4.16 8.36 -8.50
CA ASP A 83 -3.47 8.22 -7.21
C ASP A 83 -3.83 9.38 -6.26
N LYS A 84 -3.83 10.63 -6.76
CA LYS A 84 -4.26 11.80 -5.98
C LYS A 84 -5.71 11.68 -5.50
N THR A 85 -6.61 11.17 -6.33
CA THR A 85 -8.00 10.93 -5.91
C THR A 85 -8.09 9.83 -4.86
N THR A 86 -7.25 8.80 -4.97
CA THR A 86 -7.20 7.69 -4.00
C THR A 86 -6.68 8.15 -2.65
N GLU A 87 -5.66 9.02 -2.62
CA GLU A 87 -5.17 9.66 -1.38
C GLU A 87 -6.23 10.58 -0.76
N THR A 88 -6.95 11.35 -1.57
CA THR A 88 -8.03 12.22 -1.09
C THR A 88 -9.16 11.41 -0.47
N VAL A 89 -9.51 10.26 -1.06
CA VAL A 89 -10.52 9.34 -0.50
C VAL A 89 -10.03 8.74 0.82
N LYS A 90 -8.78 8.30 0.91
CA LYS A 90 -8.20 7.80 2.18
C LYS A 90 -8.24 8.88 3.27
N GLN A 91 -7.87 10.11 2.94
CA GLN A 91 -7.90 11.23 3.89
C GLN A 91 -9.34 11.57 4.32
N ALA A 92 -10.28 11.57 3.38
CA ALA A 92 -11.70 11.75 3.69
C ALA A 92 -12.22 10.62 4.60
N GLN A 93 -11.82 9.37 4.36
CA GLN A 93 -12.19 8.24 5.22
C GLN A 93 -11.62 8.36 6.63
N GLU A 94 -10.37 8.80 6.78
CA GLU A 94 -9.75 9.01 8.10
C GLU A 94 -10.41 10.15 8.89
N THR A 95 -10.73 11.27 8.23
CA THR A 95 -11.43 12.39 8.88
C THR A 95 -12.85 12.03 9.32
N VAL A 96 -13.59 11.27 8.51
CA VAL A 96 -14.92 10.75 8.88
C VAL A 96 -14.81 9.78 10.06
N LYS A 97 -13.83 8.87 10.04
CA LYS A 97 -13.58 7.94 11.14
C LYS A 97 -13.28 8.68 12.45
N GLN A 98 -12.45 9.72 12.42
CA GLN A 98 -12.14 10.55 13.59
C GLN A 98 -13.38 11.30 14.12
N ALA A 99 -14.19 11.86 13.22
CA ALA A 99 -15.43 12.53 13.59
C ALA A 99 -16.44 11.55 14.24
N GLN A 100 -16.54 10.34 13.70
CA GLN A 100 -17.38 9.28 14.26
C GLN A 100 -16.91 8.91 15.68
N GLU A 101 -15.61 8.65 15.86
CA GLU A 101 -15.03 8.30 17.17
C GLU A 101 -15.26 9.41 18.22
N ALA A 102 -15.17 10.69 17.83
CA ALA A 102 -15.41 11.83 18.73
C ALA A 102 -16.89 12.03 19.12
N VAL A 103 -17.83 11.62 18.26
CA VAL A 103 -19.28 11.83 18.46
C VAL A 103 -19.94 10.59 19.08
N THR A 104 -19.31 9.42 19.00
CA THR A 104 -19.78 8.16 19.59
C THR A 104 -20.16 8.28 21.08
N PRO A 105 -19.38 8.93 21.98
CA PRO A 105 -19.78 9.02 23.39
C PRO A 105 -21.00 9.92 23.61
N ARG A 106 -21.17 11.00 22.82
CA ARG A 106 -22.33 11.91 22.97
C ARG A 106 -23.63 11.32 22.46
N VAL A 107 -23.59 10.58 21.36
CA VAL A 107 -24.76 9.87 20.84
C VAL A 107 -25.17 8.75 21.80
N ARG A 108 -24.20 8.02 22.36
CA ARG A 108 -24.46 7.00 23.36
C ARG A 108 -25.09 7.59 24.63
N GLN A 109 -24.56 8.72 25.10
CA GLN A 109 -25.15 9.47 26.23
C GLN A 109 -26.58 9.95 25.94
N ALA A 110 -26.86 10.45 24.74
CA ALA A 110 -28.21 10.91 24.38
C ALA A 110 -29.22 9.74 24.31
N ILE A 111 -28.80 8.59 23.79
CA ILE A 111 -29.64 7.38 23.78
C ILE A 111 -29.91 6.88 25.20
N ASP A 112 -28.88 6.85 26.06
CA ASP A 112 -29.05 6.46 27.47
C ASP A 112 -29.95 7.44 28.24
N GLN A 113 -29.84 8.74 27.96
CA GLN A 113 -30.73 9.77 28.51
C GLN A 113 -32.18 9.56 28.07
N ALA A 114 -32.42 9.32 26.78
CA ALA A 114 -33.76 9.05 26.26
C ALA A 114 -34.38 7.78 26.85
N ALA A 115 -33.57 6.71 27.01
CA ALA A 115 -34.01 5.46 27.63
C ALA A 115 -34.43 5.66 29.10
N ASN A 116 -33.70 6.49 29.85
CA ASN A 116 -34.05 6.82 31.24
C ASN A 116 -35.33 7.67 31.34
N HIS A 117 -35.54 8.61 30.42
CA HIS A 117 -36.78 9.39 30.36
C HIS A 117 -37.98 8.50 30.05
N LEU A 118 -37.86 7.57 29.10
CA LEU A 118 -38.94 6.65 28.75
C LEU A 118 -39.29 5.69 29.90
N LYS A 119 -38.29 5.26 30.67
CA LYS A 119 -38.49 4.42 31.85
C LYS A 119 -39.25 5.15 32.97
N ARG A 120 -39.02 6.46 33.13
CA ARG A 120 -39.70 7.31 34.12
C ARG A 120 -41.16 7.61 33.75
N PHE A 121 -41.48 7.79 32.47
CA PHE A 121 -42.87 7.91 32.00
C PHE A 121 -43.70 6.62 32.19
N GLY A 122 -43.03 5.46 32.21
CA GLY A 122 -43.66 4.17 32.51
C GLY A 122 -44.04 3.97 33.98
N GLU A 123 -43.43 4.72 34.91
CA GLU A 123 -43.73 4.62 36.35
C GLU A 123 -44.84 5.61 36.78
N GLU A 124 -44.96 6.79 36.16
CA GLU A 124 -45.98 7.80 36.50
C GLU A 124 -47.39 7.52 35.94
N SER A 125 -47.55 6.57 35.01
CA SER A 125 -48.85 6.19 34.43
C SER A 125 -49.61 5.12 35.25
N SER A 126 -49.09 4.72 36.41
CA SER A 126 -49.70 3.69 37.29
C SER A 126 -50.39 4.23 38.55
N SER A 127 -50.39 5.55 38.78
CA SER A 127 -51.06 6.17 39.94
C SER A 127 -51.79 7.47 39.58
N ASP A 128 -52.96 7.39 38.96
CA ASP A 128 -54.16 8.04 39.50
C ASP A 128 -55.39 7.75 38.64
N SER A 129 -56.29 6.96 39.21
CA SER A 129 -57.70 6.92 38.83
C SER A 129 -58.51 7.38 40.04
N SER A 130 -59.15 8.55 39.98
CA SER A 130 -60.39 8.81 40.75
C SER A 130 -61.09 10.13 40.39
N SER A 131 -62.37 9.98 40.02
CA SER A 131 -63.54 10.85 40.32
C SER A 131 -63.47 12.38 40.16
N THR A 132 -64.40 12.96 39.39
CA THR A 132 -65.68 13.52 39.90
C THR A 132 -66.44 14.24 38.80
N SER A 133 -67.74 13.93 38.69
CA SER A 133 -68.75 14.51 37.82
C SER A 133 -69.37 15.79 38.41
N HIS A 134 -69.54 16.85 37.61
CA HIS A 134 -70.67 17.79 37.76
C HIS A 134 -70.94 18.57 36.47
N SER A 135 -72.21 18.59 36.10
CA SER A 135 -72.85 19.27 34.98
C SER A 135 -73.46 20.59 35.46
N ASP A 136 -73.36 21.66 34.67
CA ASP A 136 -74.33 22.75 34.71
C ASP A 136 -74.52 23.44 33.35
N HIS A 137 -75.75 23.89 33.16
CA HIS A 137 -76.41 24.41 31.96
C HIS A 137 -76.42 25.95 31.91
N ASN A 138 -76.96 26.47 30.80
CA ASN A 138 -77.45 27.84 30.51
C ASN A 138 -76.43 28.74 29.76
N GLU A 139 -76.76 29.39 28.64
CA GLU A 139 -77.84 30.37 28.37
C GLU A 139 -77.86 30.64 26.83
N HIS A 140 -78.95 30.42 26.07
CA HIS A 140 -80.07 31.31 25.66
C HIS A 140 -79.74 32.43 24.64
N VAL A 141 -80.77 32.76 23.80
CA VAL A 141 -80.91 33.79 22.73
C VAL A 141 -80.44 33.31 21.33
N GLU A 142 -81.23 33.28 20.24
CA GLU A 142 -82.44 33.98 19.78
C GLU A 142 -83.35 33.06 18.95
#